data_AF-B0UWD5-F1
#
_entry.id   AF-B0UWD5-F1
#
_cell.length_a   1.000
_cell.length_b   1.000
_cell.length_c   1.000
_cell.angle_alpha   90.00
_cell.angle_beta   90.00
_cell.angle_gamma   90.00
#
_symmetry.space_group_name_H-M   'P 1'
#
loop_
_entity.id
_entity.type
_entity.pdbx_description
1 polymer ?
#
loop_
_entity_poly.entity_id
_entity_poly.type
_entity_poly.pdbx_seq_one_letter_code
_entity_poly.pdbx_strand_id
1 'polypeptide(L)'
;MEMTSTQRLILANQYRLMGLLDPTNTQKYQRLEAIVKGGFGLELKELDKEFSDLSEAECLTVLNTLEMYNALQISYNNLPDKSALTPHRLQFAGYCAVREKKYLNYLRFITSVEGKYQEFMRCEHGCDSQTPMWDKYLKMLDAWRACPHEYHLSMAEIQKILNA
;
A
#
# COMPACT_ATOMS: atom_id res chain seq x y z
N MET A 1 -0.70 -21.22 -8.44
CA MET A 1 -0.76 -22.04 -7.22
C MET A 1 -0.43 -23.53 -7.45
N GLU A 2 0.80 -23.96 -7.16
CA GLU A 2 1.13 -25.39 -7.03
C GLU A 2 0.86 -25.86 -5.59
N MET A 3 0.23 -27.02 -5.41
CA MET A 3 -0.11 -27.56 -4.09
C MET A 3 0.10 -29.07 -4.05
N THR A 4 0.63 -29.54 -2.93
CA THR A 4 0.67 -30.96 -2.58
C THR A 4 -0.75 -31.52 -2.41
N SER A 5 -0.90 -32.84 -2.60
CA SER A 5 -2.18 -33.52 -2.32
C SER A 5 -2.64 -33.33 -0.86
N THR A 6 -1.69 -33.22 0.09
CA THR A 6 -1.97 -32.90 1.49
C THR A 6 -2.57 -31.50 1.65
N GLN A 7 -2.01 -30.48 1.01
CA GLN A 7 -2.56 -29.12 1.04
C GLN A 7 -3.96 -29.06 0.40
N ARG A 8 -4.19 -29.78 -0.70
CA ARG A 8 -5.52 -29.89 -1.33
C ARG A 8 -6.56 -30.53 -0.41
N LEU A 9 -6.17 -31.58 0.33
CA LEU A 9 -7.03 -32.22 1.32
C LEU A 9 -7.37 -31.25 2.47
N ILE A 10 -6.40 -30.48 2.96
CA ILE A 10 -6.62 -29.45 3.99
C ILE A 10 -7.63 -28.41 3.51
N LEU A 11 -7.44 -27.84 2.32
CA LEU A 11 -8.36 -26.85 1.75
C LEU A 11 -9.77 -27.41 1.53
N ALA A 12 -9.87 -28.64 1.02
CA ALA A 12 -11.15 -29.31 0.85
C ALA A 12 -11.91 -29.46 2.18
N ASN A 13 -11.20 -29.85 3.24
CA ASN A 13 -11.78 -29.95 4.57
C ASN A 13 -12.19 -28.58 5.12
N GLN A 14 -11.38 -27.53 4.89
CA GLN A 14 -11.71 -26.15 5.28
C GLN A 14 -12.98 -25.66 4.60
N TYR A 15 -13.11 -25.83 3.27
CA TYR A 15 -14.34 -25.44 2.56
C TYR A 15 -15.56 -26.21 3.05
N ARG A 16 -15.43 -27.51 3.35
CA ARG A 16 -16.51 -28.29 3.95
C ARG A 16 -16.93 -27.73 5.31
N LEU A 17 -15.97 -27.39 6.18
CA LEU A 17 -16.25 -26.77 7.49
C LEU A 17 -16.91 -25.39 7.34
N MET A 18 -16.43 -24.57 6.40
CA MET A 18 -17.02 -23.25 6.12
C MET A 18 -18.47 -23.35 5.67
N GLY A 19 -18.83 -24.36 4.85
CA GLY A 19 -20.24 -24.60 4.48
C GLY A 19 -21.12 -25.05 5.65
N LEU A 20 -20.55 -25.70 6.67
CA LEU A 20 -21.29 -26.03 7.90
C LEU A 20 -21.46 -24.81 8.82
N LEU A 21 -20.46 -23.94 8.88
CA LEU A 21 -20.45 -22.73 9.74
C LEU A 21 -21.25 -21.57 9.12
N ASP A 22 -21.27 -21.48 7.80
CA ASP A 22 -22.01 -20.48 7.04
C ASP A 22 -22.84 -21.15 5.94
N PRO A 23 -24.04 -21.67 6.31
CA PRO A 23 -24.93 -22.34 5.39
C PRO A 23 -25.34 -21.47 4.20
N THR A 24 -25.38 -20.14 4.38
CA THR A 24 -25.81 -19.19 3.35
C THR A 24 -24.84 -19.13 2.16
N ASN A 25 -23.55 -19.42 2.38
CA ASN A 25 -22.52 -19.45 1.35
C ASN A 25 -22.07 -20.87 0.96
N THR A 26 -22.80 -21.92 1.37
CA THR A 26 -22.45 -23.34 1.12
C THR A 26 -22.08 -23.61 -0.34
N GLN A 27 -22.85 -23.10 -1.30
CA GLN A 27 -22.61 -23.32 -2.73
C GLN A 27 -21.23 -22.79 -3.18
N LYS A 28 -20.82 -21.63 -2.65
CA LYS A 28 -19.49 -21.05 -2.91
C LYS A 28 -18.39 -21.98 -2.41
N TYR A 29 -18.53 -22.51 -1.20
CA TYR A 29 -17.52 -23.40 -0.62
C TYR A 29 -17.47 -24.76 -1.31
N GLN A 30 -18.62 -25.34 -1.68
CA GLN A 30 -18.67 -26.58 -2.47
C GLN A 30 -17.99 -26.42 -3.83
N ARG A 31 -18.16 -25.26 -4.50
CA ARG A 31 -17.41 -24.95 -5.73
C ARG A 31 -15.90 -24.94 -5.49
N LEU A 32 -15.44 -24.27 -4.42
CA LEU A 32 -14.02 -24.22 -4.09
C LEU A 32 -13.46 -25.59 -3.70
N GLU A 33 -14.21 -26.40 -2.95
CA GLU A 33 -13.89 -27.79 -2.63
C GLU A 33 -13.69 -28.63 -3.91
N ALA A 34 -14.61 -28.50 -4.87
CA ALA A 34 -14.52 -29.19 -6.15
C ALA A 34 -13.28 -28.76 -6.95
N ILE A 35 -12.97 -27.45 -6.98
CA ILE A 35 -11.78 -26.92 -7.65
C ILE A 35 -10.50 -27.54 -7.07
N VAL A 36 -10.34 -27.53 -5.75
CA VAL A 36 -9.11 -28.06 -5.12
C VAL A 36 -9.03 -29.58 -5.21
N LYS A 37 -10.14 -30.32 -5.09
CA LYS A 37 -10.14 -31.79 -5.26
C LYS A 37 -9.85 -32.20 -6.70
N GLY A 38 -10.47 -31.51 -7.66
CA GLY A 38 -10.31 -31.77 -9.09
C GLY A 38 -8.96 -31.32 -9.65
N GLY A 39 -8.30 -30.35 -9.00
CA GLY A 39 -7.05 -29.79 -9.50
C GLY A 39 -7.24 -28.99 -10.79
N PHE A 40 -8.37 -28.29 -10.93
CA PHE A 40 -8.69 -27.55 -12.15
C PHE A 40 -7.79 -26.32 -12.29
N GLY A 41 -6.75 -26.43 -13.12
CA GLY A 41 -5.66 -25.46 -13.18
C GLY A 41 -6.08 -24.04 -13.57
N LEU A 42 -7.11 -23.90 -14.40
CA LEU A 42 -7.65 -22.60 -14.79
C LEU A 42 -8.25 -21.88 -13.57
N GLU A 43 -9.11 -22.57 -12.83
CA GLU A 43 -9.79 -22.04 -11.65
C GLU A 43 -8.81 -21.80 -10.51
N LEU A 44 -7.83 -22.68 -10.32
CA LEU A 44 -6.75 -22.48 -9.35
C LEU A 44 -5.93 -21.23 -9.67
N LYS A 45 -5.68 -20.94 -10.96
CA LYS A 45 -5.00 -19.71 -11.39
C LYS A 45 -5.85 -18.46 -11.12
N GLU A 46 -7.16 -18.54 -11.28
CA GLU A 46 -8.04 -17.42 -10.91
C GLU A 46 -8.03 -17.15 -9.40
N LEU A 47 -8.03 -18.19 -8.56
CA LEU A 47 -7.89 -18.04 -7.11
C LEU A 47 -6.55 -17.40 -6.71
N ASP A 48 -5.47 -17.73 -7.42
CA ASP A 48 -4.13 -17.18 -7.20
C ASP A 48 -4.10 -15.65 -7.36
N LYS A 49 -4.93 -15.08 -8.26
CA LYS A 49 -4.98 -13.63 -8.54
C LYS A 49 -5.59 -12.80 -7.41
N GLU A 50 -6.31 -13.43 -6.48
CA GLU A 50 -6.85 -12.74 -5.29
C GLU A 50 -5.75 -12.40 -4.29
N PHE A 51 -4.61 -13.07 -4.36
CA PHE A 51 -3.44 -12.79 -3.54
C PHE A 51 -2.56 -11.75 -4.22
N SER A 52 -2.04 -10.81 -3.43
CA SER A 52 -1.06 -9.84 -3.88
C SER A 52 0.14 -9.88 -2.97
N ASP A 53 1.33 -9.95 -3.56
CA ASP A 53 2.58 -9.88 -2.82
C ASP A 53 3.16 -8.47 -2.86
N LEU A 54 3.66 -8.03 -1.71
CA LEU A 54 4.45 -6.82 -1.56
C LEU A 54 5.70 -7.19 -0.76
N SER A 55 6.88 -7.00 -1.34
CA SER A 55 8.12 -7.34 -0.66
C SER A 55 8.37 -6.43 0.55
N GLU A 56 9.16 -6.89 1.52
CA GLU A 56 9.55 -6.08 2.68
C GLU A 56 10.20 -4.75 2.28
N ALA A 57 11.07 -4.77 1.26
CA ALA A 57 11.70 -3.56 0.72
C ALA A 57 10.68 -2.57 0.16
N GLU A 58 9.63 -3.05 -0.50
CA GLU A 58 8.56 -2.19 -1.01
C GLU A 58 7.69 -1.63 0.14
N CYS A 59 7.36 -2.46 1.14
CA CYS A 59 6.68 -2.00 2.35
C CYS A 59 7.47 -0.88 3.05
N LEU A 60 8.77 -1.07 3.25
CA LEU A 60 9.67 -0.07 3.83
C LEU A 60 9.73 1.20 2.96
N THR A 61 9.68 1.08 1.64
CA THR A 61 9.66 2.24 0.73
C THR A 61 8.38 3.06 0.89
N VAL A 62 7.22 2.41 1.02
CA VAL A 62 5.94 3.10 1.30
C VAL A 62 5.99 3.79 2.66
N LEU A 63 6.45 3.09 3.71
CA LEU A 63 6.58 3.68 5.06
C LEU A 63 7.54 4.87 5.07
N ASN A 64 8.71 4.75 4.43
CA ASN A 64 9.66 5.86 4.31
C ASN A 64 9.07 7.03 3.53
N THR A 65 8.23 6.78 2.52
CA THR A 65 7.54 7.85 1.78
C THR A 65 6.60 8.62 2.73
N LEU A 66 5.84 7.92 3.56
CA LEU A 66 4.98 8.54 4.57
C LEU A 66 5.78 9.35 5.60
N GLU A 67 6.88 8.78 6.07
CA GLU A 67 7.78 9.44 7.03
C GLU A 67 8.42 10.71 6.43
N MET A 68 8.86 10.65 5.18
CA MET A 68 9.38 11.81 4.45
C MET A 68 8.33 12.92 4.35
N TYR A 69 7.09 12.59 3.99
CA TYR A 69 6.01 13.59 3.92
C TYR A 69 5.66 14.17 5.29
N ASN A 70 5.69 13.36 6.35
CA ASN A 70 5.56 13.83 7.73
C ASN A 70 6.67 14.84 8.08
N ALA A 71 7.92 14.48 7.80
CA ALA A 71 9.08 15.32 8.06
C ALA A 71 9.04 16.64 7.27
N LEU A 72 8.61 16.60 6.01
CA LEU A 72 8.41 17.79 5.17
C LEU A 72 7.35 18.73 5.78
N GLN A 73 6.21 18.21 6.23
CA GLN A 73 5.15 19.01 6.84
C GLN A 73 5.57 19.62 8.17
N ILE A 74 6.18 18.83 9.06
CA ILE A 74 6.68 19.30 10.36
C ILE A 74 7.75 20.37 10.15
N SER A 75 8.71 20.13 9.24
CA SER A 75 9.77 21.09 8.94
C SER A 75 9.20 22.39 8.37
N TYR A 76 8.31 22.32 7.38
CA TYR A 76 7.64 23.50 6.83
C TYR A 76 6.86 24.28 7.90
N ASN A 77 6.17 23.58 8.79
CA ASN A 77 5.38 24.23 9.85
C ASN A 77 6.23 25.04 10.83
N ASN A 78 7.47 24.60 11.04
CA ASN A 78 8.44 25.25 11.93
C ASN A 78 9.25 26.38 11.25
N LEU A 79 9.14 26.56 9.93
CA LEU A 79 9.84 27.65 9.25
C LEU A 79 9.22 29.02 9.58
N PRO A 80 10.04 30.05 9.85
CA PRO A 80 9.55 31.41 10.10
C PRO A 80 9.00 32.07 8.83
N ASP A 81 9.60 31.80 7.67
CA ASP A 81 9.14 32.27 6.35
C ASP A 81 8.70 31.08 5.49
N LYS A 82 7.46 31.15 5.02
CA LYS A 82 6.78 30.12 4.23
C LYS A 82 6.39 30.62 2.83
N SER A 83 6.72 31.87 2.50
CA SER A 83 6.29 32.55 1.27
C SER A 83 6.74 31.87 -0.03
N ALA A 84 7.86 31.13 0.02
CA ALA A 84 8.44 30.46 -1.14
C ALA A 84 7.77 29.13 -1.54
N LEU A 85 6.79 28.63 -0.76
CA LEU A 85 6.13 27.36 -1.02
C LEU A 85 4.67 27.37 -0.56
N THR A 86 3.75 26.95 -1.43
CA THR A 86 2.35 26.79 -1.07
C THR A 86 2.12 25.46 -0.34
N PRO A 87 1.28 25.42 0.73
CA PRO A 87 1.03 24.19 1.51
C PRO A 87 0.54 23.01 0.67
N HIS A 88 -0.19 23.25 -0.41
CA HIS A 88 -0.65 22.21 -1.34
C HIS A 88 0.50 21.35 -1.90
N ARG A 89 1.69 21.91 -2.08
CA ARG A 89 2.85 21.14 -2.59
C ARG A 89 3.38 20.09 -1.60
N LEU A 90 2.99 20.18 -0.33
CA LEU A 90 3.35 19.25 0.74
C LEU A 90 2.28 18.18 0.98
N GLN A 91 1.17 18.23 0.24
CA GLN A 91 0.13 17.22 0.33
C GLN A 91 0.62 15.92 -0.32
N PHE A 92 0.54 14.84 0.44
CA PHE A 92 0.81 13.50 -0.11
C PHE A 92 -0.34 13.10 -1.02
N ALA A 93 -0.05 12.84 -2.30
CA ALA A 93 -1.06 12.49 -3.29
C ALA A 93 -1.49 11.02 -3.22
N GLY A 94 -0.67 10.15 -2.62
CA GLY A 94 -0.88 8.71 -2.62
C GLY A 94 -0.28 8.00 -3.84
N TYR A 95 -0.90 6.91 -4.26
CA TYR A 95 -0.44 6.04 -5.36
C TYR A 95 -1.57 5.78 -6.35
N CYS A 96 -1.22 5.49 -7.60
CA CYS A 96 -2.21 5.27 -8.66
C CYS A 96 -3.05 4.01 -8.41
N ALA A 97 -4.37 4.14 -8.28
CA ALA A 97 -5.25 2.99 -8.02
C ALA A 97 -5.24 1.93 -9.13
N VAL A 98 -4.83 2.29 -10.35
CA VAL A 98 -4.77 1.40 -11.51
C VAL A 98 -3.40 0.73 -11.66
N ARG A 99 -2.31 1.53 -11.64
CA ARG A 99 -0.96 1.05 -11.96
C ARG A 99 -0.12 0.67 -10.74
N GLU A 100 -0.51 1.16 -9.56
CA GLU A 100 0.24 1.05 -8.30
C GLU A 100 -0.66 0.50 -7.17
N LYS A 101 -1.67 -0.28 -7.54
CA LYS A 101 -2.70 -0.81 -6.64
C LYS A 101 -2.12 -1.46 -5.37
N LYS A 102 -1.01 -2.19 -5.48
CA LYS A 102 -0.36 -2.84 -4.32
C LYS A 102 0.14 -1.84 -3.27
N TYR A 103 0.71 -0.71 -3.69
CA TYR A 103 1.18 0.34 -2.79
C TYR A 103 0.00 1.08 -2.16
N LEU A 104 -1.05 1.37 -2.95
CA LEU A 104 -2.28 1.97 -2.44
C LEU A 104 -3.00 1.05 -1.42
N ASN A 105 -3.02 -0.26 -1.65
CA ASN A 105 -3.59 -1.22 -0.72
C ASN A 105 -2.82 -1.25 0.60
N TYR A 106 -1.49 -1.26 0.55
CA TYR A 106 -0.66 -1.22 1.76
C TYR A 106 -0.82 0.10 2.52
N LEU A 107 -0.92 1.21 1.80
CA LEU A 107 -1.23 2.51 2.36
C LEU A 107 -2.55 2.51 3.15
N ARG A 108 -3.61 1.92 2.59
CA ARG A 108 -4.91 1.76 3.27
C ARG A 108 -4.83 0.84 4.49
N PHE A 109 -4.00 -0.19 4.45
CA PHE A 109 -3.73 -1.03 5.62
C PHE A 109 -3.10 -0.19 6.74
N ILE A 110 -2.06 0.59 6.43
CA ILE A 110 -1.37 1.45 7.41
C ILE A 110 -2.32 2.49 8.03
N THR A 111 -3.18 3.13 7.24
CA THR A 111 -4.04 4.21 7.74
C THR A 111 -5.33 3.73 8.40
N SER A 112 -6.01 2.75 7.79
CA SER A 112 -7.34 2.32 8.23
C SER A 112 -7.30 1.14 9.21
N VAL A 113 -6.34 0.22 9.08
CA VAL A 113 -6.22 -0.95 9.96
C VAL A 113 -5.27 -0.66 11.11
N GLU A 114 -4.08 -0.14 10.81
CA GLU A 114 -3.06 0.17 11.83
C GLU A 114 -3.27 1.54 12.51
N GLY A 115 -4.09 2.42 11.92
CA GLY A 115 -4.41 3.73 12.48
C GLY A 115 -3.26 4.76 12.43
N LYS A 116 -2.23 4.52 11.62
CA LYS A 116 -1.03 5.40 11.55
C LYS A 116 -1.21 6.50 10.52
N TYR A 117 -0.50 7.62 10.71
CA TYR A 117 -0.43 8.76 9.77
C TYR A 117 -1.76 9.43 9.41
N GLN A 118 -2.85 9.19 10.17
CA GLN A 118 -4.20 9.67 9.86
C GLN A 118 -4.31 11.19 9.72
N GLU A 119 -3.46 11.94 10.43
CA GLU A 119 -3.53 13.40 10.48
C GLU A 119 -3.20 14.08 9.14
N PHE A 120 -2.15 13.62 8.44
CA PHE A 120 -1.75 14.19 7.15
C PHE A 120 -2.27 13.42 5.94
N MET A 121 -2.73 12.19 6.13
CA MET A 121 -3.33 11.33 5.11
C MET A 121 -4.75 11.76 4.71
N ARG A 122 -5.00 13.08 4.64
CA ARG A 122 -6.22 13.71 4.14
C ARG A 122 -6.08 14.05 2.66
N CYS A 123 -5.64 13.06 1.89
CA CYS A 123 -5.55 13.12 0.44
C CYS A 123 -6.95 13.05 -0.19
N GLU A 124 -7.13 13.77 -1.29
CA GLU A 124 -8.35 13.65 -2.09
C GLU A 124 -8.48 12.23 -2.67
N HIS A 125 -9.71 11.82 -3.00
CA HIS A 125 -10.02 10.55 -3.65
C HIS A 125 -9.47 9.27 -2.97
N GLY A 126 -9.22 9.31 -1.65
CA GLY A 126 -8.72 8.17 -0.91
C GLY A 126 -7.29 7.79 -1.26
N CYS A 127 -6.45 8.80 -1.50
CA CYS A 127 -5.04 8.67 -1.88
C CYS A 127 -4.82 8.00 -3.23
N ASP A 128 -5.78 8.12 -4.12
CA ASP A 128 -5.56 7.83 -5.53
C ASP A 128 -4.92 9.06 -6.19
N SER A 129 -3.62 8.97 -6.45
CA SER A 129 -2.89 10.04 -7.14
C SER A 129 -3.28 10.17 -8.62
N GLN A 130 -4.07 9.23 -9.17
CA GLN A 130 -4.50 9.12 -10.57
C GLN A 130 -3.36 8.98 -11.60
N THR A 131 -2.11 9.20 -11.18
CA THR A 131 -0.88 9.01 -11.95
C THR A 131 0.16 8.26 -11.12
N PRO A 132 1.03 7.43 -11.72
CA PRO A 132 2.12 6.75 -11.01
C PRO A 132 3.02 7.73 -10.28
N MET A 133 3.33 7.43 -9.02
CA MET A 133 4.17 8.24 -8.16
C MET A 133 5.40 7.52 -7.62
N TRP A 134 5.51 6.20 -7.82
CA TRP A 134 6.59 5.38 -7.26
C TRP A 134 7.98 5.93 -7.58
N ASP A 135 8.30 6.12 -8.87
CA ASP A 135 9.62 6.62 -9.31
C ASP A 135 9.90 8.04 -8.80
N LYS A 136 8.86 8.86 -8.69
CA LYS A 136 8.97 10.21 -8.12
C LYS A 136 9.33 10.13 -6.64
N TYR A 137 8.63 9.31 -5.87
CA TYR A 137 8.92 9.14 -4.44
C TYR A 137 10.29 8.54 -4.18
N LEU A 138 10.79 7.63 -5.02
CA LEU A 138 12.17 7.14 -4.90
C LEU A 138 13.19 8.29 -5.00
N LYS A 139 13.06 9.16 -6.01
CA LYS A 139 13.95 10.34 -6.15
C LYS A 139 13.83 11.31 -4.98
N MET A 140 12.62 11.53 -4.49
CA MET A 140 12.38 12.36 -3.31
C MET A 140 13.04 11.76 -2.07
N LEU A 141 12.94 10.44 -1.87
CA LEU A 141 13.58 9.72 -0.77
C LEU A 141 15.11 9.82 -0.84
N ASP A 142 15.69 9.69 -2.03
CA ASP A 142 17.13 9.87 -2.22
C ASP A 142 17.58 11.30 -1.88
N ALA A 143 16.81 12.30 -2.30
CA ALA A 143 17.07 13.70 -1.97
C ALA A 143 16.93 13.98 -0.46
N TRP A 144 15.96 13.35 0.20
CA TRP A 144 15.71 13.49 1.63
C TRP A 144 16.80 12.83 2.48
N ARG A 145 17.22 11.61 2.12
CA ARG A 145 18.33 10.90 2.78
C ARG A 145 19.68 11.59 2.56
N ALA A 146 19.82 12.41 1.52
CA ALA A 146 21.00 13.23 1.27
C ALA A 146 21.03 14.54 2.07
N CYS A 147 19.96 14.89 2.80
CA CYS A 147 19.97 16.00 3.74
C CYS A 147 20.77 15.64 5.00
N PRO A 148 21.43 16.60 5.68
CA PRO A 148 22.19 16.33 6.91
C PRO A 148 21.32 15.82 8.06
N HIS A 149 20.03 16.15 8.04
CA HIS A 149 19.02 15.72 9.01
C HIS A 149 17.72 15.39 8.27
N GLU A 150 17.00 14.39 8.76
CA GLU A 150 15.70 14.00 8.21
C GLU A 150 14.57 14.98 8.56
N TYR A 151 14.71 15.68 9.70
CA TYR A 151 13.79 16.68 10.24
C TYR A 151 14.45 18.06 10.36
N HIS A 152 13.65 19.09 10.63
CA HIS A 152 14.10 20.48 10.72
C HIS A 152 14.74 21.01 9.42
N LEU A 153 14.16 20.58 8.29
CA LEU A 153 14.60 20.95 6.96
C LEU A 153 14.42 22.45 6.71
N SER A 154 15.42 23.07 6.09
CA SER A 154 15.34 24.42 5.55
C SER A 154 14.40 24.49 4.34
N MET A 155 13.93 25.69 3.97
CA MET A 155 13.13 25.89 2.76
C MET A 155 13.83 25.37 1.50
N ALA A 156 15.15 25.55 1.39
CA ALA A 156 15.94 25.08 0.26
C ALA A 156 15.96 23.54 0.17
N GLU A 157 16.08 22.85 1.30
CA GLU A 157 16.02 21.38 1.36
C GLU A 157 14.63 20.84 1.02
N ILE A 158 13.58 21.47 1.57
CA ILE A 158 12.18 21.12 1.23
C ILE A 158 11.95 21.24 -0.28
N GLN A 159 12.36 22.35 -0.89
CA GLN A 159 12.23 22.56 -2.33
C GLN A 159 13.06 21.55 -3.13
N LYS A 160 14.29 21.24 -2.70
CA LYS A 160 15.14 20.22 -3.34
C LYS A 160 14.44 18.86 -3.36
N ILE A 161 13.88 18.42 -2.23
CA ILE A 161 13.16 17.15 -2.12
C ILE A 161 11.93 17.15 -3.03
N LEU A 162 11.06 18.17 -2.94
CA LEU A 162 9.84 18.24 -3.76
C LEU A 162 10.11 18.30 -5.27
N ASN A 163 11.28 18.81 -5.69
CA ASN A 163 11.64 18.97 -7.10
C ASN A 163 12.46 17.80 -7.67
N ALA A 164 12.82 16.78 -6.89
CA ALA A 164 13.60 15.61 -7.34
C ALA A 164 12.88 14.77 -8.40
#